data_AF-A0ABD3ASM9-F1
#
_entry.id   AF-A0ABD3ASM9-F1
#
_cell.length_a   1.000
_cell.length_b   1.000
_cell.length_c   1.000
_cell.angle_alpha   90.00
_cell.angle_beta   90.00
_cell.angle_gamma   90.00
#
_symmetry.space_group_name_H-M   'P 1'
#
loop_
_entity.id
_entity.type
_entity.pdbx_description
1 polymer ?
#
loop_
_entity_poly.entity_id
_entity_poly.type
_entity_poly.pdbx_seq_one_letter_code
_entity_poly.pdbx_strand_id
1 'polypeptide(L)'
;MSMTPEIMKQYLRLPNAHEIWSALSQVFYDGSNELQVFALSQKAFTSKQSGKSLSKYYGELVEIFRELDHRDKVVLKDLDDVTAYQKSIEQLRVHIFLAGLDSNFE
;
A
#
# COMPACT_ATOMS: atom_id res chain seq x y z
N MET A 1 7.31 -8.49 17.72
CA MET A 1 7.62 -9.49 16.67
C MET A 1 8.89 -10.21 17.10
N SER A 2 8.81 -11.50 17.43
CA SER A 2 9.99 -12.32 17.78
C SER A 2 10.26 -13.28 16.63
N MET A 3 11.51 -13.38 16.18
CA MET A 3 11.90 -14.30 15.11
C MET A 3 11.80 -15.75 15.57
N THR A 4 11.34 -16.62 14.68
CA THR A 4 11.32 -18.07 14.92
C THR A 4 12.70 -18.69 14.66
N PRO A 5 13.06 -19.77 15.37
CA PRO A 5 14.38 -20.40 15.26
C PRO A 5 14.75 -20.85 13.84
N GLU A 6 13.76 -21.17 13.01
CA GLU A 6 13.93 -21.65 11.64
C GLU A 6 14.51 -20.57 10.72
N ILE A 7 14.06 -19.33 10.89
CA ILE A 7 14.59 -18.18 10.14
C ILE A 7 16.00 -17.84 10.66
N MET A 8 16.20 -17.90 11.98
CA MET A 8 17.50 -17.62 12.60
C MET A 8 18.61 -18.54 12.09
N LYS A 9 18.29 -19.80 11.75
CA LYS A 9 19.24 -20.76 11.17
C LYS A 9 19.83 -20.30 9.83
N GLN A 10 19.11 -19.51 9.05
CA GLN A 10 19.59 -19.01 7.76
C GLN A 10 20.67 -17.93 7.89
N TYR A 11 20.76 -17.29 9.06
CA TYR A 11 21.69 -16.18 9.34
C TYR A 11 22.81 -16.54 10.33
N LEU A 12 22.92 -17.82 10.72
CA LEU A 12 23.95 -18.34 11.64
C LEU A 12 25.40 -18.05 11.24
N ARG A 13 25.65 -17.73 9.96
CA ARG A 13 26.98 -17.41 9.43
C ARG A 13 27.37 -15.94 9.60
N LEU A 14 26.45 -15.09 10.05
CA LEU A 14 26.72 -13.67 10.27
C LEU A 14 27.27 -13.47 11.69
N PRO A 15 28.48 -12.90 11.82
CA PRO A 15 29.26 -12.87 13.07
C PRO A 15 28.69 -11.93 14.15
N ASN A 16 27.85 -10.96 13.79
CA ASN A 16 27.32 -9.99 14.74
C ASN A 16 25.84 -9.66 14.46
N ALA A 17 25.15 -9.22 15.51
CA ALA A 17 23.72 -8.88 15.44
C ALA A 17 23.41 -7.78 14.43
N HIS A 18 24.35 -6.85 14.18
CA HIS A 18 24.16 -5.78 13.22
C HIS A 18 24.08 -6.32 11.78
N GLU A 19 24.92 -7.27 11.40
CA GLU A 19 24.87 -7.90 10.08
C GLU A 19 23.60 -8.74 9.89
N ILE A 20 23.14 -9.42 10.95
CA ILE A 20 21.85 -10.13 10.92
C ILE A 20 20.71 -9.13 10.67
N TRP A 21 20.67 -8.01 11.41
CA TRP A 21 19.66 -6.97 11.21
C TRP A 21 19.76 -6.29 9.84
N SER A 22 20.96 -6.09 9.30
CA SER A 22 21.19 -5.52 7.97
C SER A 22 20.72 -6.46 6.86
N ALA A 23 21.04 -7.75 6.95
CA ALA A 23 20.60 -8.76 5.99
C ALA A 23 19.08 -8.97 6.04
N LEU A 24 18.50 -8.97 7.24
CA LEU A 24 17.04 -9.02 7.42
C LEU A 24 16.37 -7.75 6.90
N SER A 25 16.96 -6.58 7.15
CA SER A 25 16.50 -5.34 6.55
C SER A 25 16.53 -5.47 5.04
N GLN A 26 17.62 -5.85 4.39
CA GLN A 26 17.63 -6.00 2.93
C GLN A 26 16.56 -6.98 2.39
N VAL A 27 16.24 -8.05 3.13
CA VAL A 27 15.26 -9.07 2.68
C VAL A 27 13.81 -8.66 2.95
N PHE A 28 13.54 -7.96 4.05
CA PHE A 28 12.18 -7.65 4.53
C PHE A 28 11.85 -6.15 4.56
N TYR A 29 12.85 -5.30 4.38
CA TYR A 29 12.79 -3.85 4.50
C TYR A 29 13.97 -3.25 3.70
N ASP A 30 13.93 -3.39 2.38
CA ASP A 30 14.88 -2.75 1.46
C ASP A 30 14.70 -1.21 1.40
N GLY A 31 13.94 -0.64 2.34
CA GLY A 31 13.50 0.75 2.28
C GLY A 31 12.52 1.01 1.14
N SER A 32 12.00 -0.01 0.46
CA SER A 32 11.08 0.18 -0.65
C SER A 32 9.75 0.70 -0.14
N ASN A 33 9.25 1.67 -0.88
CA ASN A 33 7.85 2.07 -0.82
C ASN A 33 6.90 0.87 -1.00
N GLU A 34 7.33 -0.28 -1.53
CA GLU A 34 6.44 -1.38 -1.95
C GLU A 34 5.65 -2.01 -0.80
N LEU A 35 6.25 -2.31 0.35
CA LEU A 35 5.49 -2.85 1.49
C LEU A 35 4.47 -1.85 2.03
N GLN A 36 4.82 -0.56 2.01
CA GLN A 36 3.91 0.51 2.44
C GLN A 36 2.80 0.74 1.40
N VAL A 37 3.13 0.70 0.11
CA VAL A 37 2.18 0.78 -1.00
C VAL A 37 1.22 -0.40 -0.95
N PHE A 38 1.71 -1.61 -0.69
CA PHE A 38 0.86 -2.79 -0.48
C PHE A 38 -0.07 -2.60 0.72
N ALA A 39 0.44 -2.16 1.87
CA ALA A 39 -0.38 -1.93 3.06
C ALA A 39 -1.45 -0.84 2.84
N LEU A 40 -1.09 0.26 2.18
CA LEU A 40 -2.03 1.33 1.80
C LEU A 40 -3.06 0.85 0.79
N SER A 41 -2.65 0.08 -0.20
CA SER A 41 -3.54 -0.52 -1.21
C SER A 41 -4.54 -1.46 -0.53
N GLN A 42 -4.07 -2.36 0.33
CA GLN A 42 -4.93 -3.24 1.11
C GLN A 42 -5.91 -2.44 1.96
N LYS A 43 -5.44 -1.37 2.63
CA LYS A 43 -6.30 -0.47 3.42
C LYS A 43 -7.37 0.18 2.56
N ALA A 44 -7.05 0.64 1.35
CA ALA A 44 -8.03 1.20 0.41
C ALA A 44 -9.08 0.16 0.01
N PHE A 45 -8.66 -1.03 -0.44
CA PHE A 45 -9.56 -2.10 -0.90
C PHE A 45 -10.47 -2.67 0.19
N THR A 46 -10.03 -2.63 1.45
CA THR A 46 -10.80 -3.14 2.59
C THR A 46 -11.62 -2.06 3.30
N SER A 47 -11.50 -0.80 2.87
CA SER A 47 -12.21 0.33 3.48
C SER A 47 -13.71 0.26 3.21
N LYS A 48 -14.51 0.34 4.27
CA LYS A 48 -15.98 0.30 4.22
C LYS A 48 -16.58 1.53 4.89
N GLN A 49 -17.68 2.05 4.36
CA GLN A 49 -18.42 3.18 4.92
C GLN A 49 -18.83 2.91 6.38
N SER A 50 -19.31 1.70 6.69
CA SER A 50 -19.54 1.21 8.06
C SER A 50 -20.37 2.16 8.92
N GLY A 51 -21.43 2.73 8.37
CA GLY A 51 -22.32 3.69 9.04
C GLY A 51 -21.78 5.12 9.17
N LYS A 52 -20.59 5.42 8.64
CA LYS A 52 -20.06 6.80 8.56
C LYS A 52 -20.85 7.60 7.52
N SER A 53 -20.82 8.93 7.64
CA SER A 53 -21.28 9.80 6.55
C SER A 53 -20.43 9.57 5.30
N LEU A 54 -21.05 9.72 4.12
CA LEU A 54 -20.33 9.61 2.83
C LEU A 54 -19.13 10.56 2.76
N SER A 55 -19.27 11.79 3.24
CA SER A 55 -18.19 12.77 3.28
C SER A 55 -16.98 12.31 4.10
N LYS A 56 -17.23 11.68 5.26
CA LYS A 56 -16.18 11.18 6.14
C LYS A 56 -15.48 9.97 5.51
N TYR A 57 -16.27 9.02 5.00
CA TYR A 57 -15.74 7.84 4.32
C TYR A 57 -14.89 8.22 3.10
N TYR A 58 -15.41 9.11 2.25
CA TYR A 58 -14.67 9.61 1.10
C TYR A 58 -13.40 10.37 1.50
N GLY A 59 -13.44 11.20 2.55
CA GLY A 59 -12.27 11.91 3.07
C GLY A 59 -11.15 10.96 3.49
N GLU A 60 -11.48 9.89 4.22
CA GLU A 60 -10.51 8.86 4.63
C GLU A 60 -9.90 8.13 3.43
N LEU A 61 -10.68 7.84 2.39
CA LEU A 61 -10.16 7.26 1.14
C LEU A 61 -9.22 8.22 0.39
N VAL A 62 -9.57 9.51 0.31
CA VAL A 62 -8.74 10.53 -0.34
C VAL A 62 -7.37 10.66 0.33
N GLU A 63 -7.31 10.57 1.66
CA GLU A 63 -6.02 10.56 2.38
C GLU A 63 -5.15 9.37 1.97
N ILE A 64 -5.73 8.17 1.90
CA ILE A 64 -5.00 6.96 1.47
C ILE A 64 -4.52 7.10 0.02
N PHE A 65 -5.38 7.57 -0.87
CA PHE A 65 -5.03 7.76 -2.29
C PHE A 65 -3.93 8.78 -2.50
N ARG A 66 -3.94 9.89 -1.77
CA ARG A 66 -2.85 10.89 -1.81
C ARG A 66 -1.52 10.31 -1.39
N GLU A 67 -1.52 9.45 -0.37
CA GLU A 67 -0.29 8.83 0.09
C GLU A 67 0.23 7.77 -0.89
N LEU A 68 -0.68 7.05 -1.56
CA LEU A 68 -0.32 6.18 -2.70
C LEU A 68 0.27 7.00 -3.85
N ASP A 69 -0.35 8.12 -4.24
CA ASP A 69 0.13 9.00 -5.31
C ASP A 69 1.53 9.57 -5.00
N HIS A 70 1.80 9.91 -3.74
CA HIS A 70 3.11 10.40 -3.33
C HIS A 70 4.19 9.31 -3.44
N ARG A 71 3.81 8.05 -3.25
CA ARG A 71 4.73 6.90 -3.23
C ARG A 71 4.95 6.30 -4.61
N ASP A 72 3.97 6.46 -5.50
CA ASP A 72 4.03 6.01 -6.87
C ASP A 72 4.93 6.95 -7.70
N LYS A 73 6.14 6.48 -8.01
CA LYS A 73 7.15 7.23 -8.78
C LYS A 73 7.17 6.80 -10.25
N VAL A 74 6.04 6.34 -10.79
CA VAL A 74 5.94 5.95 -12.20
C VAL A 74 6.29 7.15 -13.09
N VAL A 75 7.44 7.06 -13.76
CA VAL A 75 7.91 8.07 -14.73
C VAL A 75 7.47 7.63 -16.11
N LEU A 76 6.35 8.19 -16.57
CA LEU A 76 5.87 8.02 -17.94
C LEU A 76 6.46 9.13 -18.82
N LYS A 77 6.91 8.74 -20.02
CA LYS A 77 7.58 9.66 -20.97
C LYS A 77 6.63 10.28 -21.98
N ASP A 78 5.49 9.65 -22.21
CA ASP A 78 4.49 10.04 -23.21
C ASP A 78 3.24 10.62 -22.52
N LEU A 79 2.67 11.67 -23.09
CA LEU A 79 1.52 12.39 -22.51
C LEU A 79 0.20 11.61 -22.64
N ASP A 80 0.03 10.84 -23.72
CA ASP A 80 -1.16 10.01 -23.90
C ASP A 80 -1.14 8.84 -22.90
N ASP A 81 0.04 8.25 -22.68
CA ASP A 81 0.25 7.22 -21.64
C ASP A 81 -0.01 7.75 -20.23
N VAL A 82 0.45 8.97 -19.90
CA VAL A 82 0.14 9.63 -18.61
C VAL A 82 -1.36 9.78 -18.43
N THR A 83 -2.05 10.26 -19.46
CA THR A 83 -3.50 10.50 -19.41
C THR A 83 -4.26 9.18 -19.25
N ALA A 84 -3.88 8.14 -19.99
CA ALA A 84 -4.48 6.82 -19.89
C ALA A 84 -4.24 6.19 -18.51
N TYR A 85 -3.03 6.34 -17.96
CA TYR A 85 -2.69 5.86 -16.63
C TYR A 85 -3.55 6.55 -15.55
N GLN A 86 -3.60 7.88 -15.55
CA GLN A 86 -4.42 8.65 -14.61
C GLN A 86 -5.89 8.23 -14.68
N LYS A 87 -6.44 8.08 -15.89
CA LYS A 87 -7.81 7.61 -16.08
C LYS A 87 -8.05 6.22 -15.48
N SER A 88 -7.10 5.30 -15.61
CA SER A 88 -7.22 3.96 -15.03
C SER A 88 -7.19 3.98 -13.49
N ILE A 89 -6.34 4.83 -12.90
CA ILE A 89 -6.27 5.05 -11.45
C ILE A 89 -7.56 5.68 -10.92
N GLU A 90 -8.11 6.69 -11.61
CA GLU A 90 -9.37 7.33 -11.23
C GLU A 90 -10.54 6.33 -11.28
N GLN A 91 -10.62 5.50 -12.32
CA GLN A 91 -11.62 4.44 -12.42
C GLN A 91 -11.50 3.43 -11.29
N LEU A 92 -10.28 3.00 -10.96
CA LEU A 92 -10.04 2.10 -9.83
C LEU A 92 -10.51 2.70 -8.50
N ARG A 93 -10.23 4.00 -8.27
CA ARG A 93 -10.67 4.72 -7.06
C ARG A 93 -12.19 4.77 -6.95
N VAL A 94 -12.89 5.00 -8.06
CA VAL A 94 -14.35 4.94 -8.11
C VAL A 94 -14.84 3.54 -7.73
N HIS A 95 -14.25 2.48 -8.30
CA HIS A 95 -14.63 1.11 -7.95
C HIS A 95 -14.40 0.79 -6.47
N ILE A 96 -13.27 1.22 -5.90
CA ILE A 96 -12.98 1.04 -4.47
C ILE A 96 -14.02 1.75 -3.60
N PHE A 97 -14.33 3.01 -3.93
CA PHE A 97 -15.35 3.78 -3.21
C PHE A 97 -16.72 3.10 -3.25
N LEU A 98 -17.18 2.71 -4.44
CA LEU A 98 -18.47 2.06 -4.62
C LEU A 98 -18.53 0.70 -3.92
N ALA A 99 -17.48 -0.11 -4.02
CA ALA A 99 -17.41 -1.43 -3.39
C ALA A 99 -17.43 -1.37 -1.86
N GLY A 100 -17.17 -0.21 -1.25
CA GLY A 100 -17.20 -0.04 0.19
C GLY A 100 -18.41 0.69 0.74
N LEU A 101 -19.38 1.08 -0.10
CA LEU A 101 -20.63 1.68 0.37
C LEU A 101 -21.45 0.72 1.22
N ASP A 102 -22.22 1.28 2.16
CA ASP A 102 -23.18 0.49 2.92
C ASP A 102 -24.36 0.09 2.01
N SER A 103 -25.03 -1.03 2.31
CA SER A 103 -26.14 -1.59 1.52
C SER A 103 -27.33 -0.65 1.31
N ASN A 104 -27.42 0.45 2.06
CA ASN A 104 -28.44 1.48 1.86
C ASN A 104 -28.18 2.33 0.61
N PHE A 105 -27.00 2.18 -0.01
CA PHE A 105 -26.54 2.85 -1.21
C PHE A 105 -26.16 1.87 -2.34
N GLU A 106 -26.33 0.56 -2.13
CA GLU A 106 -26.24 -0.47 -3.18
C GLU A 106 -27.51 -0.50 -4.04
#